data_AF-A0AAN6WRS4-F1
#
_entry.id   AF-A0AAN6WRS4-F1
#
_cell.length_a   1.000
_cell.length_b   1.000
_cell.length_c   1.000
_cell.angle_alpha   90.00
_cell.angle_beta   90.00
_cell.angle_gamma   90.00
#
_symmetry.space_group_name_H-M   'P 1'
#
loop_
_entity.id
_entity.type
_entity.pdbx_description
1 polymer ?
#
loop_
_entity_poly.entity_id
_entity_poly.type
_entity_poly.pdbx_seq_one_letter_code
_entity_poly.pdbx_strand_id
1 'polypeptide(L)'
;MKHLFTTIALAGVVTAYTDIRHKRFMVKNIDPIVNPGQYRSHMHSFFGSDAVTKDLPTTAELQKGCASGENPNDLSVYCKSRPLHRSRIPTLYYVRGPSDHVEVNPGMFSTYYENIDKAEIPYPQDFFAIAGNASAKSQNDVNENFTGLTWWCENGPEDRQNRNRALMPRVTCSGNIQVILRFPDCVQKANIKNYAYTAANGGRCPSGMKRVPQLRFSVRYNVRSLIPQGWSGAPPLKLACGEVGEGYCFHGDFINGWFDDAQKNLLKATSRNQWMGIDGAKGQGKAGTTCGPKDRDPNMGTSDYAKSLEMMKMYKN
;
A
#
# COMPACT_ATOMS: atom_id res chain seq x y z
N MET A 1 -17.42 -53.10 -0.28
CA MET A 1 -17.85 -51.70 -0.38
C MET A 1 -16.83 -50.83 0.34
N LYS A 2 -15.91 -50.18 -0.38
CA LYS A 2 -14.96 -49.22 0.20
C LYS A 2 -15.25 -47.86 -0.43
N HIS A 3 -15.71 -46.94 0.42
CA HIS A 3 -16.14 -45.60 0.06
C HIS A 3 -14.95 -44.78 -0.45
N LEU A 4 -15.07 -44.29 -1.69
CA LEU A 4 -14.16 -43.32 -2.27
C LEU A 4 -14.57 -41.94 -1.74
N PHE A 5 -13.77 -41.38 -0.82
CA PHE A 5 -13.94 -40.00 -0.38
C PHE A 5 -13.40 -39.06 -1.45
N THR A 6 -14.30 -38.47 -2.23
CA THR A 6 -13.99 -37.40 -3.18
C THR A 6 -13.75 -36.11 -2.39
N THR A 7 -12.49 -35.74 -2.18
CA THR A 7 -12.11 -34.41 -1.66
C THR A 7 -12.47 -33.36 -2.70
N ILE A 8 -13.58 -32.63 -2.47
CA ILE A 8 -13.89 -31.39 -3.19
C ILE A 8 -12.97 -30.31 -2.63
N ALA A 9 -11.88 -30.02 -3.33
CA ALA A 9 -11.11 -28.81 -3.09
C ALA A 9 -11.94 -27.62 -3.55
N LEU A 10 -12.49 -26.82 -2.62
CA LEU A 10 -12.92 -25.46 -2.93
C LEU A 10 -11.68 -24.62 -3.23
N ALA A 11 -11.23 -24.65 -4.48
CA ALA A 11 -10.36 -23.61 -5.01
C ALA A 11 -11.17 -22.30 -5.00
N GLY A 12 -10.86 -21.43 -4.05
CA GLY A 12 -11.38 -20.06 -4.05
C GLY A 12 -11.09 -19.43 -5.42
N VAL A 13 -12.11 -18.81 -6.00
CA VAL A 13 -12.03 -18.17 -7.31
C VAL A 13 -10.89 -17.15 -7.30
N VAL A 14 -9.76 -17.48 -7.94
CA VAL A 14 -8.73 -16.51 -8.26
C VAL A 14 -9.34 -15.60 -9.31
N THR A 15 -9.87 -14.48 -8.84
CA THR A 15 -10.16 -13.33 -9.71
C THR A 15 -8.80 -12.87 -10.22
N ALA A 16 -8.60 -12.94 -11.53
CA ALA A 16 -7.37 -12.53 -12.15
C ALA A 16 -7.21 -11.03 -11.98
N TYR A 17 -6.04 -10.67 -11.47
CA TYR A 17 -5.61 -9.31 -11.32
C TYR A 17 -4.24 -9.21 -11.94
N THR A 18 -4.03 -8.21 -12.77
CA THR A 18 -2.67 -7.73 -12.99
C THR A 18 -2.10 -7.29 -11.65
N ASP A 19 -1.16 -8.09 -11.14
CA ASP A 19 -0.45 -7.83 -9.89
C ASP A 19 1.01 -7.49 -10.17
N ILE A 20 1.56 -6.58 -9.37
CA ILE A 20 2.99 -6.29 -9.37
C ILE A 20 3.47 -6.41 -7.93
N ARG A 21 4.46 -7.26 -7.73
CA ARG A 21 5.14 -7.44 -6.45
C ARG A 21 6.33 -6.51 -6.39
N HIS A 22 6.54 -5.92 -5.22
CA HIS A 22 7.66 -5.02 -4.98
C HIS A 22 8.46 -5.45 -3.77
N LYS A 23 9.76 -5.20 -3.84
CA LYS A 23 10.65 -5.29 -2.69
C LYS A 23 10.75 -3.93 -2.03
N ARG A 24 10.75 -3.90 -0.70
CA ARG A 24 11.01 -2.66 0.03
C ARG A 24 12.47 -2.27 -0.16
N PHE A 25 12.75 -1.02 -0.48
CA PHE A 25 14.13 -0.54 -0.68
C PHE A 25 14.59 0.50 0.34
N MET A 26 13.66 1.23 0.97
CA MET A 26 13.99 2.30 1.91
C MET A 26 12.96 2.37 3.04
N VAL A 27 13.45 2.70 4.24
CA VAL A 27 12.61 3.05 5.38
C VAL A 27 13.02 4.43 5.86
N LYS A 28 12.13 5.43 5.80
CA LYS A 28 12.53 6.83 6.07
C LYS A 28 11.39 7.72 6.52
N ASN A 29 11.73 8.83 7.18
CA ASN A 29 10.80 9.78 7.77
C ASN A 29 10.41 10.98 6.86
N ILE A 30 10.27 10.76 5.55
CA ILE A 30 9.98 11.80 4.54
C ILE A 30 8.60 11.65 3.90
N ASP A 31 7.99 12.77 3.50
CA ASP A 31 6.70 12.82 2.79
C ASP A 31 6.65 13.82 1.64
N PRO A 32 6.92 13.35 0.43
CA PRO A 32 6.76 14.18 -0.75
C PRO A 32 5.37 14.84 -0.95
N ILE A 33 4.28 14.24 -0.46
CA ILE A 33 2.89 14.66 -0.80
C ILE A 33 2.34 15.59 0.28
N VAL A 34 2.53 15.23 1.55
CA VAL A 34 1.97 16.03 2.66
C VAL A 34 2.95 17.08 3.17
N ASN A 35 4.21 16.72 3.34
CA ASN A 35 5.25 17.59 3.91
C ASN A 35 6.41 17.75 2.92
N PRO A 36 6.13 18.24 1.70
CA PRO A 36 7.15 18.37 0.67
C PRO A 36 8.32 19.21 1.21
N GLY A 37 9.53 18.72 0.99
CA GLY A 37 10.75 19.41 1.38
C GLY A 37 11.15 19.26 2.84
N GLN A 38 10.53 18.36 3.61
CA GLN A 38 10.78 18.23 5.04
C GLN A 38 10.98 16.78 5.52
N TYR A 39 11.84 16.59 6.53
CA TYR A 39 12.09 15.31 7.21
C TYR A 39 11.33 15.24 8.54
N ARG A 40 10.03 15.55 8.53
CA ARG A 40 9.24 15.69 9.76
C ARG A 40 8.05 14.74 9.87
N SER A 41 8.19 13.53 9.32
CA SER A 41 7.16 12.51 9.42
C SER A 41 7.49 11.40 10.45
N HIS A 42 6.49 10.57 10.79
CA HIS A 42 6.72 9.18 11.23
C HIS A 42 7.42 8.33 10.15
N MET A 43 7.60 7.03 10.44
CA MET A 43 8.36 6.10 9.58
C MET A 43 7.55 5.41 8.48
N HIS A 44 8.17 5.28 7.31
CA HIS A 44 7.56 4.71 6.10
C HIS A 44 8.35 3.62 5.48
N SER A 45 7.66 2.66 4.88
CA SER A 45 8.26 1.69 3.98
C SER A 45 8.05 2.13 2.53
N PHE A 46 9.14 2.26 1.78
CA PHE A 46 9.14 2.68 0.38
C PHE A 46 9.34 1.49 -0.57
N PHE A 47 8.54 1.50 -1.64
CA PHE A 47 8.55 0.57 -2.75
C PHE A 47 8.42 1.37 -4.05
N GLY A 48 8.91 0.82 -5.17
CA GLY A 48 8.89 1.47 -6.46
C GLY A 48 10.20 2.18 -6.79
N SER A 49 10.11 3.38 -7.36
CA SER A 49 11.29 4.13 -7.82
C SER A 49 12.13 4.72 -6.68
N ASP A 50 13.43 4.54 -6.82
CA ASP A 50 14.44 5.12 -5.92
C ASP A 50 14.65 6.63 -6.10
N ALA A 51 14.03 7.25 -7.11
CA ALA A 51 14.12 8.70 -7.33
C ALA A 51 13.33 9.53 -6.31
N VAL A 52 12.55 8.89 -5.43
CA VAL A 52 11.81 9.56 -4.36
C VAL A 52 12.75 10.14 -3.29
N THR A 53 12.53 11.41 -2.97
CA THR A 53 13.24 12.11 -1.89
C THR A 53 12.22 12.74 -0.92
N LYS A 54 12.56 13.84 -0.24
CA LYS A 54 11.62 14.62 0.56
C LYS A 54 10.67 15.49 -0.29
N ASP A 55 11.04 15.77 -1.54
CA ASP A 55 10.31 16.64 -2.44
C ASP A 55 9.38 15.80 -3.33
N LEU A 56 8.22 16.35 -3.72
CA LEU A 56 7.27 15.67 -4.63
C LEU A 56 7.91 15.47 -6.00
N PRO A 57 8.25 14.23 -6.40
CA PRO A 57 8.80 14.00 -7.72
C PRO A 57 7.68 14.03 -8.78
N THR A 58 8.04 14.48 -9.96
CA THR A 58 7.26 14.30 -11.19
C THR A 58 7.33 12.86 -11.69
N THR A 59 6.37 12.46 -12.53
CA THR A 59 6.41 11.15 -13.21
C THR A 59 7.70 10.98 -14.01
N ALA A 60 8.17 12.05 -14.67
CA ALA A 60 9.39 12.03 -15.47
C ALA A 60 10.66 11.86 -14.63
N GLU A 61 10.71 12.39 -13.40
CA GLU A 61 11.81 12.15 -12.47
C GLU A 61 11.80 10.71 -11.95
N LEU A 62 10.61 10.19 -11.60
CA LEU A 62 10.48 8.80 -11.16
C LEU A 62 10.97 7.81 -12.22
N GLN A 63 10.64 8.05 -13.48
CA GLN A 63 11.03 7.22 -14.64
C GLN A 63 12.55 7.19 -14.91
N LYS A 64 13.33 8.10 -14.31
CA LYS A 64 14.82 8.10 -14.38
C LYS A 64 15.47 7.27 -13.26
N GLY A 65 14.69 6.84 -12.28
CA GLY A 65 15.16 6.07 -11.14
C GLY A 65 15.27 4.57 -11.42
N CYS A 66 15.41 3.83 -10.33
CA CYS A 66 15.43 2.37 -10.31
C CYS A 66 14.18 1.84 -9.60
N ALA A 67 13.42 0.97 -10.27
CA ALA A 67 12.27 0.31 -9.66
C ALA A 67 12.70 -0.82 -8.71
N SER A 68 11.97 -0.96 -7.61
CA SER A 68 12.03 -2.11 -6.70
C SER A 68 10.98 -3.19 -6.99
N GLY A 69 10.10 -2.93 -7.97
CA GLY A 69 9.05 -3.82 -8.46
C GLY A 69 9.56 -4.85 -9.48
N GLU A 70 8.77 -5.89 -9.71
CA GLU A 70 9.07 -6.91 -10.74
C GLU A 70 8.67 -6.48 -12.16
N ASN A 71 7.94 -5.37 -12.31
CA ASN A 71 7.64 -4.76 -13.60
C ASN A 71 8.57 -3.56 -13.85
N PRO A 72 9.50 -3.64 -14.82
CA PRO A 72 10.41 -2.54 -15.12
C PRO A 72 9.71 -1.29 -15.71
N ASN A 73 8.44 -1.42 -16.11
CA ASN A 73 7.66 -0.32 -16.67
C ASN A 73 6.88 0.49 -15.61
N ASP A 74 6.88 0.05 -14.36
CA ASP A 74 6.20 0.71 -13.24
C ASP A 74 7.24 1.29 -12.26
N LEU A 75 7.55 2.58 -12.43
CA LEU A 75 8.38 3.35 -11.50
C LEU A 75 7.54 4.16 -10.51
N SER A 76 6.26 3.83 -10.35
CA SER A 76 5.42 4.48 -9.37
C SER A 76 5.95 4.27 -7.96
N VAL A 77 5.77 5.27 -7.10
CA VAL A 77 6.24 5.21 -5.72
C VAL A 77 5.08 4.88 -4.79
N TYR A 78 5.33 3.92 -3.90
CA TYR A 78 4.43 3.52 -2.83
C TYR A 78 5.17 3.69 -1.50
N CYS A 79 4.70 4.55 -0.60
CA CYS A 79 5.49 5.08 0.53
C CYS A 79 4.64 5.23 1.83
N LYS A 80 4.95 6.10 2.84
CA LYS A 80 4.17 6.66 4.01
C LYS A 80 4.47 8.16 4.42
N SER A 81 3.68 8.79 5.34
CA SER A 81 3.49 10.18 5.83
C SER A 81 2.62 10.45 7.09
N ARG A 82 3.09 11.00 8.26
CA ARG A 82 2.43 12.06 9.10
C ARG A 82 3.05 12.39 10.48
N PRO A 83 2.99 13.67 10.91
CA PRO A 83 2.08 14.08 11.99
C PRO A 83 0.93 14.94 11.46
N LEU A 84 -0.26 14.77 12.04
CA LEU A 84 -1.46 15.61 11.89
C LEU A 84 -2.05 15.80 10.45
N HIS A 85 -3.04 14.96 10.07
CA HIS A 85 -3.98 15.03 8.89
C HIS A 85 -3.80 14.26 7.52
N ARG A 86 -3.62 12.92 7.46
CA ARG A 86 -3.71 11.99 6.26
C ARG A 86 -2.59 11.91 5.15
N SER A 87 -1.65 10.93 5.12
CA SER A 87 -1.55 9.82 4.10
C SER A 87 -0.19 8.99 3.94
N ARG A 88 -0.21 7.75 3.32
CA ARG A 88 0.68 6.55 3.07
C ARG A 88 0.91 5.25 3.99
N ILE A 89 1.49 4.06 3.60
CA ILE A 89 1.46 2.76 4.42
C ILE A 89 2.32 2.67 5.69
N PRO A 90 1.74 2.52 6.91
CA PRO A 90 2.45 2.33 8.19
C PRO A 90 3.47 1.20 8.23
N THR A 91 4.73 1.56 8.50
CA THR A 91 5.69 0.59 9.03
C THR A 91 5.08 -0.01 10.30
N LEU A 92 5.00 -1.34 10.29
CA LEU A 92 4.50 -2.13 11.38
C LEU A 92 5.64 -2.42 12.34
N TYR A 93 5.40 -2.28 13.63
CA TYR A 93 6.35 -2.58 14.69
C TYR A 93 5.76 -3.62 15.64
N TYR A 94 6.57 -4.55 16.09
CA TYR A 94 6.30 -5.39 17.24
C TYR A 94 6.75 -4.65 18.50
N VAL A 95 5.85 -4.50 19.47
CA VAL A 95 6.08 -3.78 20.72
C VAL A 95 6.40 -4.80 21.81
N ARG A 96 7.66 -4.84 22.26
CA ARG A 96 8.12 -5.71 23.36
C ARG A 96 8.06 -5.00 24.72
N GLY A 97 8.07 -3.68 24.70
CA GLY A 97 7.97 -2.83 25.90
C GLY A 97 7.76 -1.36 25.52
N PRO A 98 7.65 -0.44 26.49
CA PRO A 98 7.32 0.97 26.24
C PRO A 98 8.26 1.70 25.27
N SER A 99 9.53 1.29 25.22
CA SER A 99 10.54 1.87 24.33
C SER A 99 11.17 0.86 23.37
N ASP A 100 10.78 -0.42 23.45
CA ASP A 100 11.37 -1.50 22.66
C ASP A 100 10.43 -1.88 21.50
N HIS A 101 10.78 -1.39 20.31
CA HIS A 101 10.03 -1.56 19.08
C HIS A 101 10.90 -2.26 18.04
N VAL A 102 10.47 -3.43 17.58
CA VAL A 102 11.14 -4.18 16.52
C VAL A 102 10.35 -3.99 15.23
N GLU A 103 11.02 -3.54 14.17
CA GLU A 103 10.36 -3.38 12.89
C GLU A 103 9.90 -4.73 12.30
N VAL A 104 8.66 -4.78 11.84
CA VAL A 104 8.11 -5.90 11.08
C VAL A 104 8.17 -5.56 9.59
N ASN A 105 9.18 -6.10 8.91
CA ASN A 105 9.31 -5.97 7.46
C ASN A 105 8.14 -6.69 6.77
N PRO A 106 7.43 -6.06 5.82
CA PRO A 106 6.48 -6.76 4.96
C PRO A 106 7.14 -7.96 4.26
N GLY A 107 6.58 -9.15 4.46
CA GLY A 107 7.00 -10.35 3.74
C GLY A 107 6.61 -10.30 2.26
N MET A 108 5.52 -9.59 1.94
CA MET A 108 5.13 -9.32 0.56
C MET A 108 4.33 -8.02 0.46
N PHE A 109 4.67 -7.19 -0.52
CA PHE A 109 3.87 -6.04 -0.94
C PHE A 109 3.50 -6.19 -2.42
N SER A 110 2.21 -6.14 -2.71
CA SER A 110 1.66 -6.30 -4.04
C SER A 110 0.65 -5.21 -4.36
N THR A 111 0.74 -4.67 -5.56
CA THR A 111 -0.22 -3.72 -6.13
C THR A 111 -1.08 -4.43 -7.14
N TYR A 112 -2.39 -4.32 -6.96
CA TYR A 112 -3.41 -4.91 -7.81
C TYR A 112 -4.11 -3.78 -8.56
N TYR A 113 -4.27 -3.92 -9.88
CA TYR A 113 -5.06 -2.99 -10.69
C TYR A 113 -6.42 -3.62 -10.98
N GLU A 114 -7.46 -3.11 -10.33
CA GLU A 114 -8.83 -3.61 -10.39
C GLU A 114 -9.70 -2.74 -11.31
N ASN A 115 -10.86 -3.26 -11.73
CA ASN A 115 -11.85 -2.51 -12.53
C ASN A 115 -11.27 -1.86 -13.81
N ILE A 116 -10.24 -2.48 -14.41
CA ILE A 116 -9.59 -2.02 -15.64
C ILE A 116 -10.61 -1.94 -16.80
N ASP A 117 -11.55 -2.88 -16.84
CA ASP A 117 -12.69 -2.91 -17.77
C ASP A 117 -13.58 -1.66 -17.73
N LYS A 118 -13.50 -0.89 -16.63
CA LYS A 118 -14.27 0.34 -16.42
C LYS A 118 -13.42 1.61 -16.53
N ALA A 119 -12.10 1.48 -16.68
CA ALA A 119 -11.21 2.61 -16.78
C ALA A 119 -11.41 3.33 -18.13
N GLU A 120 -11.55 4.65 -18.09
CA GLU A 120 -11.68 5.50 -19.29
C GLU A 120 -10.31 5.99 -19.78
N ILE A 121 -9.35 6.13 -18.85
CA ILE A 121 -8.04 6.73 -19.10
C ILE A 121 -6.96 6.00 -18.30
N PRO A 122 -5.68 6.07 -18.74
CA PRO A 122 -4.55 5.70 -17.88
C PRO A 122 -4.37 6.74 -16.75
N TYR A 123 -3.50 6.46 -15.79
CA TYR A 123 -3.13 7.44 -14.77
C TYR A 123 -2.49 8.67 -15.44
N PRO A 124 -2.97 9.89 -15.16
CA PRO A 124 -2.35 11.11 -15.68
C PRO A 124 -0.89 11.25 -15.23
N GLN A 125 -0.09 11.98 -16.00
CA GLN A 125 1.24 12.40 -15.55
C GLN A 125 1.12 13.22 -14.26
N ASP A 126 2.12 13.05 -13.39
CA ASP A 126 2.27 13.66 -12.06
C ASP A 126 1.13 13.33 -11.08
N PHE A 127 0.19 12.47 -11.48
CA PHE A 127 -0.91 12.07 -10.63
C PHE A 127 -0.39 11.39 -9.37
N PHE A 128 -0.95 11.79 -8.24
CA PHE A 128 -0.76 11.13 -6.97
C PHE A 128 -2.10 10.94 -6.29
N ALA A 129 -2.20 9.93 -5.44
CA ALA A 129 -3.40 9.64 -4.68
C ALA A 129 -3.06 9.15 -3.28
N ILE A 130 -4.02 9.40 -2.40
CA ILE A 130 -3.99 9.12 -0.97
C ILE A 130 -5.22 8.27 -0.65
N ALA A 131 -5.01 7.15 0.04
CA ALA A 131 -6.07 6.24 0.48
C ALA A 131 -5.96 5.94 1.97
N GLY A 132 -7.10 5.74 2.65
CA GLY A 132 -7.15 5.51 4.09
C GLY A 132 -7.08 6.78 4.94
N ASN A 133 -6.98 6.62 6.25
CA ASN A 133 -6.98 7.72 7.21
C ASN A 133 -5.88 7.54 8.25
N ALA A 134 -4.78 8.29 8.11
CA ALA A 134 -3.64 8.24 9.03
C ALA A 134 -3.96 8.63 10.48
N SER A 135 -5.05 9.35 10.71
CA SER A 135 -5.48 9.81 12.03
C SER A 135 -6.59 8.94 12.63
N ALA A 136 -6.97 7.84 11.97
CA ALA A 136 -8.04 6.96 12.44
C ALA A 136 -7.65 6.26 13.74
N LYS A 137 -8.55 6.34 14.74
CA LYS A 137 -8.44 5.71 16.06
C LYS A 137 -9.55 4.71 16.31
N SER A 138 -10.52 4.64 15.41
CA SER A 138 -11.68 3.78 15.53
C SER A 138 -12.17 3.33 14.16
N GLN A 139 -13.06 2.34 14.15
CA GLN A 139 -13.71 1.90 12.93
C GLN A 139 -14.51 3.02 12.23
N ASN A 140 -15.10 3.94 13.00
CA ASN A 140 -15.88 5.04 12.46
C ASN A 140 -15.01 6.07 11.70
N ASP A 141 -13.71 6.12 12.01
CA ASP A 141 -12.76 6.98 11.29
C ASP A 141 -12.32 6.40 9.95
N VAL A 142 -12.63 5.12 9.70
CA VAL A 142 -12.27 4.39 8.48
C VAL A 142 -13.48 4.33 7.55
N ASN A 143 -13.32 4.89 6.36
CA ASN A 143 -14.35 4.77 5.34
C ASN A 143 -14.21 3.44 4.59
N GLU A 144 -14.83 2.38 5.14
CA GLU A 144 -14.79 1.03 4.57
C GLU A 144 -15.46 0.95 3.20
N ASN A 145 -16.52 1.73 2.97
CA ASN A 145 -17.25 1.75 1.70
C ASN A 145 -16.37 2.19 0.52
N PHE A 146 -15.32 2.96 0.79
CA PHE A 146 -14.42 3.50 -0.24
C PHE A 146 -13.10 2.74 -0.27
N THR A 147 -12.44 2.66 0.88
CA THR A 147 -11.07 2.14 0.97
C THR A 147 -11.03 0.62 1.08
N GLY A 148 -12.13 -0.02 1.51
CA GLY A 148 -12.18 -1.45 1.76
C GLY A 148 -11.11 -1.94 2.73
N LEU A 149 -10.59 -1.07 3.62
CA LEU A 149 -9.52 -1.41 4.56
C LEU A 149 -9.92 -2.64 5.37
N THR A 150 -9.19 -3.74 5.17
CA THR A 150 -9.51 -5.01 5.80
C THR A 150 -8.23 -5.69 6.24
N TRP A 151 -8.19 -6.12 7.50
CA TRP A 151 -7.16 -6.96 8.08
C TRP A 151 -7.66 -8.39 8.30
N TRP A 152 -6.81 -9.38 8.04
CA TRP A 152 -7.16 -10.80 8.23
C TRP A 152 -5.93 -11.70 8.35
N CYS A 153 -6.12 -12.93 8.79
CA CYS A 153 -5.12 -13.97 8.89
C CYS A 153 -5.10 -14.87 7.64
N GLU A 154 -3.92 -15.16 7.12
CA GLU A 154 -3.75 -16.28 6.19
C GLU A 154 -3.72 -17.60 6.92
N ASN A 155 -4.71 -18.44 6.62
CA ASN A 155 -4.83 -19.80 7.15
C ASN A 155 -4.94 -19.86 8.69
N GLY A 156 -5.52 -20.95 9.19
CA GLY A 156 -5.65 -21.15 10.63
C GLY A 156 -6.70 -20.24 11.30
N PRO A 157 -6.54 -19.94 12.60
CA PRO A 157 -7.51 -19.15 13.35
C PRO A 157 -7.74 -17.78 12.71
N GLU A 158 -9.00 -17.45 12.50
CA GLU A 158 -9.44 -16.18 11.92
C GLU A 158 -10.64 -15.68 12.72
N ASP A 159 -10.62 -14.39 13.03
CA ASP A 159 -11.64 -13.71 13.82
C ASP A 159 -12.36 -12.60 13.04
N ARG A 160 -12.04 -12.40 11.75
CA ARG A 160 -12.60 -11.34 10.89
C ARG A 160 -14.13 -11.25 10.89
N GLN A 161 -14.85 -12.35 11.08
CA GLN A 161 -16.32 -12.32 11.15
C GLN A 161 -16.85 -11.76 12.48
N ASN A 162 -16.01 -11.76 13.53
CA ASN A 162 -16.35 -11.38 14.90
C ASN A 162 -15.72 -10.05 15.30
N ARG A 163 -15.12 -9.31 14.36
CA ARG A 163 -14.56 -7.98 14.58
C ARG A 163 -14.77 -7.06 13.41
N ASN A 164 -14.62 -5.77 13.70
CA ASN A 164 -14.48 -4.69 12.73
C ASN A 164 -13.37 -5.00 11.71
N ARG A 165 -13.64 -4.81 10.41
CA ARG A 165 -12.74 -5.26 9.33
C ARG A 165 -11.43 -4.48 9.32
N ALA A 166 -11.46 -3.20 9.67
CA ALA A 166 -10.27 -2.36 9.74
C ALA A 166 -9.45 -2.56 11.03
N LEU A 167 -9.91 -3.38 11.97
CA LEU A 167 -9.18 -3.75 13.19
C LEU A 167 -8.25 -4.94 12.93
N MET A 168 -7.03 -4.94 13.46
CA MET A 168 -6.11 -6.08 13.36
C MET A 168 -6.67 -7.37 13.99
N PRO A 169 -6.20 -8.57 13.53
CA PRO A 169 -6.60 -9.84 14.11
C PRO A 169 -6.31 -9.93 15.61
N ARG A 170 -7.31 -10.34 16.39
CA ARG A 170 -7.21 -10.58 17.84
C ARG A 170 -6.73 -11.99 18.20
N VAL A 171 -6.43 -12.78 17.18
CA VAL A 171 -5.89 -14.14 17.31
C VAL A 171 -4.58 -14.25 16.54
N THR A 172 -3.71 -15.12 17.00
CA THR A 172 -2.45 -15.41 16.30
C THR A 172 -2.75 -16.03 14.93
N CYS A 173 -2.29 -15.39 13.86
CA CYS A 173 -2.38 -15.97 12.53
C CYS A 173 -1.41 -17.14 12.38
N SER A 174 -1.87 -18.25 11.79
CA SER A 174 -0.98 -19.39 11.50
C SER A 174 0.00 -19.09 10.36
N GLY A 175 -0.44 -18.29 9.39
CA GLY A 175 0.38 -17.72 8.31
C GLY A 175 0.68 -16.23 8.51
N ASN A 176 0.57 -15.44 7.45
CA ASN A 176 0.78 -13.99 7.51
C ASN A 176 -0.47 -13.25 8.01
N ILE A 177 -0.26 -12.10 8.64
CA ILE A 177 -1.31 -11.07 8.71
C ILE A 177 -1.36 -10.38 7.35
N GLN A 178 -2.55 -10.26 6.76
CA GLN A 178 -2.78 -9.49 5.55
C GLN A 178 -3.55 -8.21 5.83
N VAL A 179 -3.29 -7.21 4.99
CA VAL A 179 -4.11 -6.01 4.87
C VAL A 179 -4.29 -5.60 3.42
N ILE A 180 -5.48 -5.08 3.11
CA ILE A 180 -5.75 -4.43 1.82
C ILE A 180 -6.23 -3.02 2.00
N LEU A 181 -5.99 -2.21 0.97
CA LEU A 181 -6.45 -0.83 0.89
C LEU A 181 -6.66 -0.44 -0.57
N ARG A 182 -7.82 0.10 -0.92
CA ARG A 182 -8.17 0.59 -2.25
C ARG A 182 -8.03 2.10 -2.34
N PHE A 183 -7.60 2.54 -3.51
CA PHE A 183 -7.42 3.93 -3.87
C PHE A 183 -8.67 4.51 -4.54
N PRO A 184 -8.78 5.86 -4.56
CA PRO A 184 -9.71 6.55 -5.44
C PRO A 184 -9.47 6.14 -6.90
N ASP A 185 -10.54 6.02 -7.66
CA ASP A 185 -10.49 5.59 -9.06
C ASP A 185 -11.08 6.62 -10.03
N CYS A 186 -11.44 7.82 -9.55
CA CYS A 186 -11.80 8.97 -10.38
C CYS A 186 -10.77 10.08 -10.22
N VAL A 187 -10.31 10.66 -11.34
CA VAL A 187 -9.36 11.77 -11.34
C VAL A 187 -9.83 12.88 -12.26
N GLN A 188 -9.61 14.13 -11.84
CA GLN A 188 -9.79 15.30 -12.69
C GLN A 188 -8.47 15.62 -13.39
N LYS A 189 -8.38 15.39 -14.71
CA LYS A 189 -7.12 15.62 -15.47
C LYS A 189 -6.60 17.06 -15.37
N ALA A 190 -7.51 18.04 -15.37
CA ALA A 190 -7.16 19.47 -15.28
C ALA A 190 -6.66 19.89 -13.88
N ASN A 191 -6.93 19.07 -12.85
CA ASN A 191 -6.44 19.28 -11.50
C ASN A 191 -6.24 17.93 -10.82
N ILE A 192 -5.07 17.34 -11.00
CA ILE A 192 -4.72 16.00 -10.51
C ILE A 192 -4.81 15.85 -8.98
N LYS A 193 -4.90 16.95 -8.21
CA LYS A 193 -5.15 16.92 -6.76
C LYS A 193 -6.61 16.59 -6.43
N ASN A 194 -7.52 16.75 -7.39
CA ASN A 194 -8.92 16.42 -7.26
C ASN A 194 -9.16 14.99 -7.76
N TYR A 195 -9.37 14.08 -6.82
CA TYR A 195 -9.72 12.69 -7.06
C TYR A 195 -10.84 12.23 -6.12
N ALA A 196 -11.60 11.22 -6.54
CA ALA A 196 -12.75 10.72 -5.80
C ALA A 196 -12.89 9.20 -5.94
N TYR A 197 -13.66 8.61 -5.04
CA TYR A 197 -14.09 7.22 -5.16
C TYR A 197 -15.37 7.14 -5.97
N THR A 198 -15.42 6.23 -6.92
CA THR A 198 -16.63 5.94 -7.71
C THR A 198 -17.79 5.48 -6.80
N ALA A 199 -17.51 4.70 -5.76
CA ALA A 199 -18.52 4.22 -4.81
C ALA A 199 -19.22 5.36 -4.03
N ALA A 200 -18.54 6.49 -3.83
CA ALA A 200 -19.13 7.68 -3.19
C ALA A 200 -20.21 8.36 -4.05
N ASN A 201 -20.22 8.06 -5.35
CA ASN A 201 -21.00 8.74 -6.37
C ASN A 201 -21.91 7.75 -7.12
N GLY A 202 -22.50 6.80 -6.37
CA GLY A 202 -23.45 5.82 -6.92
C GLY A 202 -22.84 4.90 -7.98
N GLY A 203 -21.52 4.67 -7.97
CA GLY A 203 -20.87 3.83 -8.95
C GLY A 203 -20.40 4.55 -10.22
N ARG A 204 -20.47 5.89 -10.28
CA ARG A 204 -20.00 6.71 -11.40
C ARG A 204 -18.94 7.73 -10.94
N CYS A 205 -18.12 8.25 -11.85
CA CYS A 205 -17.27 9.39 -11.50
C CYS A 205 -18.08 10.69 -11.43
N PRO A 206 -17.72 11.64 -10.54
CA PRO A 206 -18.26 12.99 -10.56
C PRO A 206 -18.10 13.65 -11.95
N SER A 207 -18.96 14.62 -12.23
CA SER A 207 -18.88 15.40 -13.48
C SER A 207 -17.48 16.01 -13.65
N GLY A 208 -16.92 15.92 -14.87
CA GLY A 208 -15.59 16.42 -15.19
C GLY A 208 -14.42 15.52 -14.74
N MET A 209 -14.69 14.42 -14.04
CA MET A 209 -13.68 13.41 -13.69
C MET A 209 -13.74 12.21 -14.65
N LYS A 210 -12.62 11.49 -14.72
CA LYS A 210 -12.47 10.28 -15.53
C LYS A 210 -12.00 9.12 -14.68
N ARG A 211 -12.50 7.93 -15.00
CA ARG A 211 -12.12 6.72 -14.28
C ARG A 211 -10.75 6.21 -14.71
N VAL A 212 -9.89 5.90 -13.74
CA VAL A 212 -8.61 5.19 -13.92
C VAL A 212 -8.76 3.75 -13.38
N PRO A 213 -7.84 2.82 -13.72
CA PRO A 213 -7.78 1.54 -13.02
C PRO A 213 -7.75 1.75 -11.50
N GLN A 214 -8.51 0.94 -10.75
CA GLN A 214 -8.54 1.09 -9.30
C GLN A 214 -7.35 0.36 -8.67
N LEU A 215 -6.38 1.11 -8.17
CA LEU A 215 -5.27 0.55 -7.42
C LEU A 215 -5.73 -0.03 -6.08
N ARG A 216 -5.27 -1.24 -5.76
CA ARG A 216 -5.39 -1.86 -4.45
C ARG A 216 -4.03 -2.32 -3.95
N PHE A 217 -3.67 -1.89 -2.74
CA PHE A 217 -2.56 -2.46 -2.00
C PHE A 217 -2.97 -3.77 -1.34
N SER A 218 -2.05 -4.72 -1.33
CA SER A 218 -2.11 -5.94 -0.53
C SER A 218 -0.75 -6.13 0.13
N VAL A 219 -0.74 -6.15 1.46
CA VAL A 219 0.47 -6.30 2.24
C VAL A 219 0.34 -7.54 3.11
N ARG A 220 1.41 -8.32 3.19
CA ARG A 220 1.53 -9.49 4.07
C ARG A 220 2.67 -9.29 5.04
N TYR A 221 2.38 -9.45 6.33
CA TYR A 221 3.35 -9.37 7.41
C TYR A 221 3.54 -10.75 8.02
N ASN A 222 4.78 -11.25 7.99
CA ASN A 222 5.14 -12.46 8.73
C ASN A 222 5.54 -12.04 10.15
N VAL A 223 4.61 -12.17 11.08
CA VAL A 223 4.82 -11.82 12.50
C VAL A 223 5.17 -13.02 13.37
N ARG A 224 5.05 -14.25 12.84
CA ARG A 224 5.19 -15.48 13.62
C ARG A 224 6.62 -15.69 14.12
N SER A 225 7.62 -15.36 13.31
CA SER A 225 9.03 -15.44 13.73
C SER A 225 9.38 -14.42 14.81
N LEU A 226 8.67 -13.29 14.86
CA LEU A 226 8.91 -12.22 15.82
C LEU A 226 8.12 -12.41 17.13
N ILE A 227 7.00 -13.13 17.07
CA ILE A 227 6.09 -13.34 18.20
C ILE A 227 5.82 -14.86 18.35
N PRO A 228 6.83 -15.67 18.70
CA PRO A 228 6.70 -17.14 18.77
C PRO A 228 5.68 -17.61 19.81
N GLN A 229 5.48 -16.82 20.88
CA GLN A 229 4.47 -17.06 21.92
C GLN A 229 3.03 -16.76 21.45
N GLY A 230 2.87 -16.12 20.29
CA GLY A 230 1.58 -15.66 19.79
C GLY A 230 0.95 -14.55 20.64
N TRP A 231 -0.33 -14.31 20.40
CA TRP A 231 -1.22 -13.42 21.12
C TRP A 231 -2.67 -13.95 21.09
N SER A 232 -3.44 -13.53 22.09
CA SER A 232 -4.89 -13.61 22.16
C SER A 232 -5.40 -12.29 22.71
N GLY A 233 -6.41 -11.69 22.07
CA GLY A 233 -6.81 -10.31 22.32
C GLY A 233 -5.98 -9.32 21.50
N ALA A 234 -5.68 -8.13 22.05
CA ALA A 234 -4.99 -7.11 21.26
C ALA A 234 -3.59 -7.56 20.84
N PRO A 235 -3.24 -7.52 19.53
CA PRO A 235 -1.90 -7.90 19.11
C PRO A 235 -0.88 -6.89 19.64
N PRO A 236 0.33 -7.31 20.00
CA PRO A 236 1.40 -6.42 20.42
C PRO A 236 2.05 -5.71 19.21
N LEU A 237 1.24 -5.24 18.27
CA LEU A 237 1.66 -4.68 16.99
C LEU A 237 1.23 -3.22 16.90
N LYS A 238 2.10 -2.35 16.39
CA LYS A 238 1.83 -0.92 16.26
C LYS A 238 2.15 -0.46 14.85
N LEU A 239 1.20 0.19 14.20
CA LEU A 239 1.45 0.97 13.00
C LEU A 239 2.10 2.30 13.42
N ALA A 240 3.10 2.78 12.70
CA ALA A 240 3.83 4.02 13.07
C ALA A 240 2.94 5.28 13.25
N CYS A 241 1.68 5.25 12.82
CA CYS A 241 0.71 6.36 12.90
C CYS A 241 -0.28 6.27 14.07
N GLY A 242 -0.34 5.16 14.80
CA GLY A 242 -1.50 4.88 15.66
C GLY A 242 -1.16 4.03 16.86
N GLU A 243 -2.20 3.61 17.55
CA GLU A 243 -2.07 2.87 18.80
C GLU A 243 -1.72 1.40 18.59
N VAL A 244 -1.20 0.80 19.67
CA VAL A 244 -0.87 -0.62 19.70
C VAL A 244 -2.16 -1.43 19.59
N GLY A 245 -2.16 -2.42 18.71
CA GLY A 245 -3.20 -3.43 18.59
C GLY A 245 -4.38 -3.06 17.70
N GLU A 246 -4.44 -1.86 17.12
CA GLU A 246 -5.63 -1.43 16.39
C GLU A 246 -5.51 -1.58 14.88
N GLY A 247 -4.58 -0.85 14.28
CA GLY A 247 -4.36 -0.86 12.83
C GLY A 247 -5.30 0.02 11.99
N TYR A 248 -6.22 0.76 12.63
CA TYR A 248 -7.15 1.67 11.94
C TYR A 248 -6.47 2.75 11.12
N CYS A 249 -5.33 3.24 11.59
CA CYS A 249 -4.58 4.26 10.90
C CYS A 249 -3.88 3.77 9.64
N PHE A 250 -4.14 2.55 9.14
CA PHE A 250 -3.57 2.07 7.88
C PHE A 250 -4.06 2.88 6.69
N HIS A 251 -3.14 3.19 5.80
CA HIS A 251 -3.38 4.11 4.70
C HIS A 251 -2.29 3.92 3.63
N GLY A 252 -2.30 4.63 2.50
CA GLY A 252 -1.46 4.32 1.34
C GLY A 252 -1.37 5.50 0.38
N ASP A 253 -0.21 5.68 -0.27
CA ASP A 253 -0.03 6.70 -1.31
C ASP A 253 0.59 6.06 -2.52
N PHE A 254 0.24 6.69 -3.61
CA PHE A 254 0.66 6.38 -4.93
C PHE A 254 1.13 7.67 -5.58
N ILE A 255 2.32 7.66 -6.17
CA ILE A 255 2.78 8.68 -7.11
C ILE A 255 3.02 7.95 -8.43
N ASN A 256 2.34 8.38 -9.49
CA ASN A 256 2.42 7.73 -10.79
C ASN A 256 3.82 7.85 -11.39
N GLY A 257 4.45 6.72 -11.68
CA GLY A 257 5.72 6.61 -12.37
C GLY A 257 5.68 5.63 -13.54
N TRP A 258 4.48 5.23 -13.98
CA TRP A 258 4.33 4.34 -15.13
C TRP A 258 4.81 4.99 -16.43
N PHE A 259 5.40 4.20 -17.32
CA PHE A 259 5.58 4.61 -18.73
C PHE A 259 4.26 4.53 -19.51
N ASP A 260 4.03 5.51 -20.38
CA ASP A 260 2.75 5.71 -21.08
C ASP A 260 2.33 4.51 -21.95
N ASP A 261 3.29 3.84 -22.57
CA ASP A 261 3.05 2.66 -23.40
C ASP A 261 2.61 1.46 -22.56
N ALA A 262 3.25 1.24 -21.41
CA ALA A 262 2.85 0.22 -20.46
C ALA A 262 1.49 0.51 -19.84
N GLN A 263 1.16 1.77 -19.53
CA GLN A 263 -0.19 2.13 -19.08
C GLN A 263 -1.26 1.82 -20.13
N LYS A 264 -0.98 2.08 -21.41
CA LYS A 264 -1.89 1.71 -22.51
C LYS A 264 -2.07 0.20 -22.60
N ASN A 265 -1.02 -0.58 -22.31
CA ASN A 265 -1.12 -2.03 -22.23
C ASN A 265 -1.89 -2.48 -20.99
N LEU A 266 -1.75 -1.81 -19.84
CA LEU A 266 -2.56 -2.08 -18.64
C LEU A 266 -4.05 -2.01 -18.95
N LEU A 267 -4.50 -1.04 -19.74
CA LEU A 267 -5.91 -0.90 -20.13
C LEU A 267 -6.45 -2.05 -20.99
N LYS A 268 -5.59 -2.89 -21.56
CA LYS A 268 -5.99 -4.08 -22.33
C LYS A 268 -6.30 -5.28 -21.43
N ALA A 269 -5.94 -5.23 -20.14
CA ALA A 269 -6.18 -6.30 -19.17
C ALA A 269 -7.64 -6.31 -18.69
N THR A 270 -8.60 -6.50 -19.59
CA THR A 270 -10.04 -6.41 -19.29
C THR A 270 -10.63 -7.73 -18.78
N SER A 271 -9.91 -8.84 -18.92
CA SER A 271 -10.34 -10.14 -18.40
C SER A 271 -10.15 -10.24 -16.88
N ARG A 272 -11.24 -10.52 -16.16
CA ARG A 272 -11.23 -10.77 -14.71
C ARG A 272 -10.77 -12.18 -14.34
N ASN A 273 -10.48 -13.04 -15.32
CA ASN A 273 -10.15 -14.45 -15.12
C ASN A 273 -8.83 -14.87 -15.77
N GLN A 274 -8.15 -13.97 -16.49
CA GLN A 274 -6.84 -14.22 -17.09
C GLN A 274 -5.84 -13.18 -16.62
N TRP A 275 -4.74 -13.66 -16.03
CA TRP A 275 -3.61 -12.81 -15.68
C TRP A 275 -2.95 -12.30 -16.97
N MET A 276 -2.55 -11.03 -16.97
CA MET A 276 -1.84 -10.41 -18.08
C MET A 276 -0.63 -9.64 -17.55
N GLY A 277 0.55 -9.95 -18.08
CA GLY A 277 1.75 -9.14 -17.87
C GLY A 277 1.58 -7.77 -18.54
N ILE A 278 1.97 -6.71 -17.85
CA ILE A 278 1.95 -5.37 -18.44
C ILE A 278 3.32 -5.08 -19.02
N ASP A 279 3.44 -5.41 -20.29
CA ASP A 279 4.66 -5.18 -21.06
C ASP A 279 4.76 -3.73 -21.53
N GLY A 280 5.98 -3.30 -21.84
CA GLY A 280 6.27 -1.99 -22.41
C GLY A 280 7.70 -1.92 -22.92
N ALA A 281 8.14 -0.73 -23.31
CA ALA A 281 9.45 -0.47 -23.89
C ALA A 281 10.61 -0.76 -22.93
N LYS A 282 10.36 -0.91 -21.62
CA LYS A 282 11.37 -1.31 -20.63
C LYS A 282 11.42 -2.81 -20.37
N GLY A 283 10.59 -3.60 -21.06
CA GLY A 283 10.60 -5.06 -21.01
C GLY A 283 9.26 -5.67 -20.63
N GLN A 284 9.28 -6.98 -20.38
CA GLN A 284 8.10 -7.74 -19.99
C GLN A 284 7.67 -7.43 -18.55
N GLY A 285 6.37 -7.53 -18.26
CA GLY A 285 5.77 -7.11 -16.99
C GLY A 285 6.19 -7.87 -15.73
N LYS A 286 6.99 -8.94 -15.85
CA LYS A 286 7.60 -9.71 -14.75
C LYS A 286 9.11 -9.93 -14.95
N ALA A 287 9.76 -9.15 -15.83
CA ALA A 287 11.18 -9.32 -16.14
C ALA A 287 12.11 -8.97 -14.95
N GLY A 288 11.59 -8.33 -13.91
CA GLY A 288 12.39 -7.78 -12.83
C GLY A 288 13.12 -6.50 -13.24
N THR A 289 13.88 -5.95 -12.30
CA THR A 289 14.69 -4.75 -12.52
C THR A 289 16.17 -5.12 -12.48
N THR A 290 16.95 -4.50 -13.37
CA THR A 290 18.40 -4.78 -13.52
C THR A 290 19.27 -3.94 -12.58
N CYS A 291 18.69 -2.97 -11.87
CA CYS A 291 19.40 -2.09 -10.97
C CYS A 291 18.91 -2.23 -9.52
N GLY A 292 19.81 -1.91 -8.57
CA GLY A 292 19.52 -1.95 -7.14
C GLY A 292 19.05 -0.57 -6.65
N PRO A 293 17.76 -0.39 -6.31
CA PRO A 293 17.25 0.89 -5.80
C PRO A 293 17.91 1.25 -4.46
N LYS A 294 18.25 2.53 -4.27
CA LYS A 294 18.90 3.04 -3.06
C LYS A 294 18.30 4.36 -2.59
N ASP A 295 18.41 4.65 -1.31
CA ASP A 295 18.12 5.99 -0.79
C ASP A 295 19.04 7.02 -1.46
N ARG A 296 18.45 8.00 -2.15
CA ARG A 296 19.17 9.07 -2.86
C ARG A 296 19.74 10.12 -1.92
N ASP A 297 19.35 10.09 -0.65
CA ASP A 297 19.70 11.09 0.33
C ASP A 297 20.05 10.48 1.70
N PRO A 298 20.99 9.51 1.74
CA PRO A 298 21.19 8.63 2.90
C PRO A 298 21.65 9.34 4.17
N ASN A 299 22.18 10.57 4.05
CA ASN A 299 22.73 11.33 5.16
C ASN A 299 21.71 12.26 5.84
N MET A 300 20.50 12.37 5.30
CA MET A 300 19.45 13.25 5.83
C MET A 300 18.22 12.46 6.24
N GLY A 301 17.47 12.98 7.22
CA GLY A 301 16.34 12.27 7.81
C GLY A 301 16.79 11.13 8.72
N THR A 302 15.93 10.14 8.90
CA THR A 302 16.24 8.96 9.72
C THR A 302 15.43 7.74 9.31
N SER A 303 16.01 6.56 9.49
CA SER A 303 15.33 5.26 9.46
C SER A 303 14.95 4.76 10.86
N ASP A 304 15.36 5.48 11.92
CA ASP A 304 15.09 5.13 13.31
C ASP A 304 13.75 5.71 13.79
N TYR A 305 12.90 4.84 14.36
CA TYR A 305 11.56 5.22 14.77
C TYR A 305 11.57 6.25 15.92
N ALA A 306 12.40 6.07 16.95
CA ALA A 306 12.45 6.98 18.09
C ALA A 306 12.94 8.37 17.65
N LYS A 307 13.98 8.42 16.81
CA LYS A 307 14.50 9.65 16.22
C LYS A 307 13.45 10.33 15.36
N SER A 308 12.67 9.58 14.58
CA SER A 308 11.58 10.16 13.79
C SER A 308 10.55 10.88 14.67
N LEU A 309 10.20 10.29 15.82
CA LEU A 309 9.27 10.89 16.78
C LEU A 309 9.84 12.15 17.44
N GLU A 310 11.14 12.18 17.74
CA GLU A 310 11.82 13.40 18.22
C GLU A 310 11.75 14.51 17.18
N MET A 311 12.12 14.22 15.94
CA MET A 311 12.09 15.17 14.84
C MET A 311 10.68 15.73 14.65
N MET A 312 9.64 14.89 14.72
CA MET A 312 8.24 15.34 14.64
C MET A 312 7.84 16.30 15.77
N LYS A 313 8.41 16.17 16.97
CA LYS A 313 8.11 17.06 18.11
C LYS A 313 8.78 18.43 17.95
N MET A 314 9.97 18.48 17.38
CA MET A 314 10.72 19.73 17.18
C MET A 314 9.98 20.76 16.31
N TYR A 315 9.12 20.29 15.39
CA TYR A 315 8.35 21.14 14.49
C TYR A 315 6.90 21.44 14.95
N LYS A 316 6.54 21.06 16.20
CA LYS A 316 5.24 21.39 16.80
C LYS A 316 5.26 22.68 17.63
N ASN A 317 6.42 23.33 17.74
CA ASN A 317 6.59 24.63 18.38
C ASN A 317 6.58 25.74 17.33
#